data_AF-A0A0C1JWN9-F1
#
_entry.id   AF-A0A0C1JWN9-F1
#
_cell.length_a   1.000
_cell.length_b   1.000
_cell.length_c   1.000
_cell.angle_alpha   90.00
_cell.angle_beta   90.00
_cell.angle_gamma   90.00
#
_symmetry.space_group_name_H-M   'P 1'
#
loop_
_entity.id
_entity.type
_entity.pdbx_description
1 polymer ?
#
loop_
_entity_poly.entity_id
_entity_poly.type
_entity_poly.pdbx_seq_one_letter_code
_entity_poly.pdbx_strand_id
1 'polypeptide(L)' 'MHPISSTSIESLPNELLLPILEACVVPSLFGVCKRWHHLLATEVMPPLYKQIGKVHVPQ' A
#
# COMPACT_ATOMS: atom_id res chain seq x y z
N MET A 1 18.55 -7.33 8.22
CA MET A 1 18.02 -6.31 7.28
C MET A 1 18.31 -4.95 7.89
N HIS A 2 18.95 -4.03 7.16
CA HIS A 2 19.08 -2.66 7.67
C HIS A 2 17.68 -2.06 7.82
N PRO A 3 17.36 -1.38 8.93
CA PRO A 3 16.12 -0.63 9.03
C PRO A 3 16.16 0.45 7.95
N ILE A 4 15.26 0.36 6.98
CA ILE A 4 15.06 1.42 6.01
C ILE A 4 14.37 2.53 6.79
N SER A 5 15.09 3.61 7.08
CA SER A 5 14.50 4.82 7.64
C SER A 5 13.51 5.36 6.62
N SER A 6 12.22 5.12 6.85
CA SER A 6 11.15 5.63 5.99
C SER A 6 11.03 7.13 6.22
N THR A 7 11.57 7.93 5.31
CA THR A 7 11.28 9.37 5.27
C THR A 7 9.88 9.57 4.70
N SER A 8 9.04 10.37 5.36
CA SER A 8 7.70 10.67 4.84
C SER A 8 7.81 11.40 3.49
N ILE A 9 6.95 11.06 2.54
CA ILE A 9 6.90 11.70 1.21
C ILE A 9 6.75 13.23 1.34
N GLU A 10 6.04 13.73 2.36
CA GLU A 10 5.87 15.17 2.60
C GLU A 10 7.17 15.89 2.98
N SER A 11 8.18 15.15 3.46
CA SER A 11 9.49 15.72 3.81
C SER A 11 10.48 15.77 2.64
N LEU A 12 10.11 15.21 1.49
CA LEU A 12 10.95 15.26 0.30
C LEU A 12 10.91 16.65 -0.34
N PRO A 13 12.05 17.14 -0.85
CA PRO A 13 12.05 18.36 -1.62
C PRO A 13 11.34 18.16 -2.97
N ASN A 14 10.73 19.23 -3.49
CA ASN A 14 9.86 19.17 -4.65
C ASN A 14 10.58 18.66 -5.92
N GLU A 15 11.88 18.94 -6.07
CA GLU A 15 12.67 18.43 -7.19
C GLU A 15 12.77 16.90 -7.23
N LEU A 16 12.63 16.23 -6.07
CA LEU A 16 12.59 14.77 -5.99
C LEU A 16 11.15 14.23 -6.00
N LEU A 17 10.18 15.00 -5.51
CA LEU A 17 8.76 14.63 -5.52
C LEU A 17 8.21 14.49 -6.94
N LEU A 18 8.53 15.44 -7.82
CA LEU A 18 8.06 15.48 -9.22
C LEU A 18 8.36 14.19 -10.00
N PRO A 19 9.62 13.73 -10.11
CA PRO A 19 9.93 12.50 -10.85
C PRO A 19 9.33 11.24 -10.22
N ILE A 20 9.15 11.20 -8.88
CA ILE A 20 8.46 10.10 -8.19
C ILE A 20 6.99 10.08 -8.58
N LEU A 21 6.32 11.24 -8.54
CA LEU A 21 4.94 11.36 -8.94
C LEU A 21 4.77 10.96 -10.40
N GLU A 22 5.59 11.49 -11.32
CA GLU A 22 5.59 11.11 -12.73
C GLU A 22 5.72 9.60 -12.93
N ALA A 23 6.68 8.97 -12.25
CA ALA A 23 6.85 7.51 -12.27
C ALA A 23 5.58 6.78 -11.77
N CYS A 24 4.95 7.26 -10.70
CA CYS A 24 3.70 6.70 -10.19
C CYS A 24 2.51 6.90 -11.14
N VAL A 25 2.48 7.97 -11.95
CA VAL A 25 1.44 8.17 -12.96
C VAL A 25 1.68 7.33 -14.21
N VAL A 26 2.87 6.71 -14.38
CA VAL A 26 3.13 5.79 -15.48
C VAL A 26 2.13 4.61 -15.39
N PRO A 27 1.47 4.24 -16.51
CA PRO A 27 0.46 3.20 -16.54
C PRO A 27 0.88 1.85 -15.95
N SER A 28 2.18 1.53 -15.99
CA SER A 28 2.74 0.31 -15.41
C SER A 28 2.65 0.31 -13.88
N LEU A 29 3.14 1.35 -13.22
CA LEU A 29 3.09 1.49 -11.76
C LEU A 29 1.66 1.72 -11.27
N PHE A 30 0.88 2.54 -11.98
CA PHE A 30 -0.54 2.71 -11.67
C PHE A 30 -1.32 1.39 -11.81
N GLY A 31 -1.01 0.58 -12.82
CA GLY A 31 -1.58 -0.76 -13.02
C GLY A 31 -1.21 -1.73 -11.89
N VAL A 32 0.05 -1.69 -11.44
CA VAL A 32 0.51 -2.45 -10.27
C VAL A 32 -0.27 -2.00 -9.03
N CYS A 33 -0.32 -0.71 -8.71
CA CYS A 33 -1.05 -0.19 -7.55
C CYS A 33 -2.54 -0.61 -7.55
N LYS A 34 -3.22 -0.50 -8.70
CA LYS A 34 -4.61 -0.95 -8.84
C LYS A 34 -4.76 -2.45 -8.61
N ARG A 35 -3.87 -3.27 -9.15
CA ARG A 35 -3.91 -4.73 -8.98
C ARG A 35 -3.64 -5.14 -7.53
N TRP A 36 -2.67 -4.51 -6.88
CA TRP A 36 -2.38 -4.74 -5.47
C TRP A 36 -3.56 -4.32 -4.59
N HIS A 37 -4.18 -3.17 -4.87
CA HIS A 37 -5.38 -2.73 -4.16
C HIS A 37 -6.54 -3.72 -4.32
N HIS A 38 -6.76 -4.22 -5.55
CA HIS A 38 -7.79 -5.24 -5.81
C HIS A 38 -7.50 -6.53 -5.03
N LEU A 39 -6.29 -7.09 -5.15
CA LEU A 39 -5.89 -8.30 -4.43
C LEU A 39 -6.01 -8.13 -2.91
N LEU A 40 -5.63 -6.96 -2.38
CA LEU A 40 -5.79 -6.68 -0.96
C LEU A 40 -7.27 -6.70 -0.56
N ALA A 41 -8.13 -6.05 -1.32
CA ALA A 41 -9.55 -5.95 -1.02
C ALA A 41 -10.33 -7.27 -1.19
N THR A 42 -9.96 -8.10 -2.18
CA THR A 42 -10.72 -9.33 -2.49
C THR A 42 -10.11 -10.58 -1.87
N GLU A 43 -8.78 -10.70 -1.85
CA GLU A 43 -8.13 -11.94 -1.43
C GLU A 43 -7.59 -11.88 0.00
N VAL A 44 -7.15 -10.70 0.46
CA VAL A 44 -6.46 -10.57 1.76
C VAL A 44 -7.39 -10.07 2.87
N MET A 45 -8.16 -9.00 2.63
CA MET A 45 -9.03 -8.39 3.64
C MET A 45 -10.14 -9.33 4.13
N PRO A 46 -10.88 -10.06 3.29
CA PRO A 46 -11.97 -10.92 3.77
C PRO A 46 -11.54 -12.02 4.74
N PRO A 47 -10.48 -12.83 4.46
CA PRO A 47 -10.03 -13.82 5.44
C PRO A 47 -9.46 -13.16 6.70
N LEU A 48 -8.78 -12.01 6.58
CA LEU A 48 -8.25 -11.27 7.73
C LEU A 48 -9.37 -10.81 8.66
N TYR A 49 -10.39 -10.14 8.14
CA TYR A 49 -11.55 -9.69 8.93
C TYR A 49 -12.29 -10.86 9.56
N LYS A 50 -12.40 -12.00 8.86
CA LYS A 50 -12.97 -13.22 9.45
C LYS A 50 -12.16 -13.72 10.65
N GLN A 51 -10.83 -13.68 10.60
CA GLN A 51 -10.00 -14.05 11.75
C GLN A 51 -10.13 -13.06 12.90
N ILE A 52 -10.14 -11.75 12.60
CA ILE A 52 -10.35 -10.70 13.61
C ILE A 52 -11.70 -10.91 14.30
N GLY A 53 -12.76 -11.17 13.54
CA GLY A 53 -14.10 -11.43 14.08
C GLY A 53 -14.15 -12.62 15.03
N LYS A 54 -13.42 -13.71 14.74
CA LYS A 54 -13.32 -14.87 15.65
C LYS A 54 -12.63 -14.55 16.98
N VAL A 55 -11.66 -13.63 16.96
CA VAL A 55 -10.93 -13.24 18.17
C VAL A 55 -11.76 -12.26 19.02
N HIS A 56 -12.51 -11.36 18.38
CA HIS A 56 -13.24 -10.28 19.06
C HIS A 56 -14.69 -10.63 19.39
N VAL A 57 -15.26 -11.65 18.75
CA VAL A 57 -16.56 -12.23 19.10
C VAL A 57 -16.36 -13.72 19.34
N PRO A 58 -15.86 -14.12 20.53
CA PRO A 58 -15.89 -15.52 20.93
C PRO A 58 -17.36 -15.95 21.06
N GLN A 59 -17.68 -17.19 20.64
CA GLN A 59 -19.00 -17.79 20.91
C GLN A 59 -19.28 -17.86 22.41
#